data_AF-A0A7S1F292-F1
#
_entry.id   AF-A0A7S1F292-F1
#
_cell.length_a   1.000
_cell.length_b   1.000
_cell.length_c   1.000
_cell.angle_alpha   90.00
_cell.angle_beta   90.00
_cell.angle_gamma   90.00
#
_symmetry.space_group_name_H-M   'P 1'
#
loop_
_entity.id
_entity.type
_entity.pdbx_description
1 polymer ?
#
loop_
_entity_poly.entity_id
_entity_poly.type
_entity_poly.pdbx_seq_one_letter_code
_entity_poly.pdbx_strand_id
1 'polypeptide(L)'
;SRPPFRTVRGARVKLRALPDHEHSQSGELLVAGPMVSPGYTEANASAFEDGIWYCTKDSLEPCPGGYRFVGRADDLIKVGGVWVDMHEVEHQLAAMDDVEEATICGRSAYVVLRAIHDGRISTIRGVLPSDFSLFIVPALPRRAGTGKVDRQLLRELCECVGRTPERAKKEADLLASELQVLLSWYRPTMCLLGSASLVHGAIAWSFWSLPDSVDMVLVAPAFLVRCLFELLWRAIILSYLVLFTWYLPGWVSYRVQKFPWGLHGLAIFASVVVPGLASGLVAASPGIVCALRRKRFLSWPLVC
;
A
#
# COMPACT_ATOMS: atom_id res chain seq x y z
N SER A 1 -0.20 -32.81 26.38
CA SER A 1 0.85 -32.83 25.33
C SER A 1 0.69 -34.09 24.52
N ARG A 2 0.82 -34.03 23.18
CA ARG A 2 0.80 -35.23 22.34
C ARG A 2 2.05 -36.08 22.64
N PRO A 3 1.95 -37.42 22.67
CA PRO A 3 3.10 -38.28 22.92
C PRO A 3 4.17 -38.09 21.83
N PRO A 4 5.47 -38.19 22.17
CA PRO A 4 6.54 -38.04 21.20
C PRO A 4 6.52 -39.18 20.18
N PHE A 5 6.83 -38.86 18.92
CA PHE A 5 6.93 -39.82 17.85
C PHE A 5 8.13 -40.74 18.05
N ARG A 6 7.93 -42.04 17.85
CA ARG A 6 8.98 -43.06 17.94
C ARG A 6 9.18 -43.74 16.60
N THR A 7 10.39 -44.20 16.37
CA THR A 7 10.71 -44.98 15.17
C THR A 7 10.16 -46.40 15.30
N VAL A 8 9.74 -46.94 14.16
CA VAL A 8 9.36 -48.35 14.02
C VAL A 8 10.59 -49.21 13.72
N ARG A 9 10.55 -50.48 14.11
CA ARG A 9 11.68 -51.41 13.89
C ARG A 9 11.99 -51.51 12.39
N GLY A 10 13.26 -51.30 12.03
CA GLY A 10 13.72 -51.30 10.64
C GLY A 10 13.68 -49.93 9.94
N ALA A 11 13.02 -48.93 10.53
CA ALA A 11 13.12 -47.54 10.06
C ALA A 11 14.41 -46.89 10.57
N ARG A 12 15.18 -46.31 9.65
CA ARG A 12 16.28 -45.40 9.94
C ARG A 12 15.78 -43.98 9.75
N VAL A 13 16.12 -43.10 10.68
CA VAL A 13 15.75 -41.69 10.61
C VAL A 13 16.98 -40.82 10.81
N LYS A 14 17.03 -39.69 10.11
CA LYS A 14 18.02 -38.63 10.34
C LYS A 14 17.31 -37.27 10.27
N LEU A 15 17.83 -36.28 10.99
CA LEU A 15 17.38 -34.89 10.87
C LEU A 15 18.37 -34.13 9.99
N ARG A 16 17.87 -33.50 8.93
CA ARG A 16 18.65 -32.57 8.09
C ARG A 16 18.49 -31.17 8.65
N ALA A 17 19.61 -30.50 8.90
CA ALA A 17 19.62 -29.10 9.27
C ALA A 17 19.03 -28.27 8.12
N LEU A 18 18.12 -27.36 8.44
CA LEU A 18 17.57 -26.44 7.46
C LEU A 18 18.58 -25.30 7.21
N PRO A 19 18.79 -24.87 5.95
CA PRO A 19 19.92 -24.04 5.53
C PRO A 19 20.06 -22.67 6.23
N ASP A 20 19.07 -22.23 7.00
CA ASP A 20 19.08 -20.94 7.73
C ASP A 20 18.77 -21.12 9.25
N HIS A 21 18.79 -22.35 9.77
CA HIS A 21 18.50 -22.71 11.17
C HIS A 21 19.76 -23.18 11.93
N GLU A 22 20.87 -22.44 11.86
CA GLU A 22 22.13 -22.85 12.53
C GLU A 22 22.02 -23.04 14.06
N HIS A 23 20.98 -22.52 14.70
CA HIS A 23 20.80 -22.54 16.16
C HIS A 23 19.54 -23.30 16.63
N SER A 24 18.78 -23.94 15.74
CA SER A 24 17.60 -24.72 16.13
C SER A 24 17.94 -26.21 16.19
N GLN A 25 17.53 -26.91 17.26
CA GLN A 25 17.62 -28.38 17.31
C GLN A 25 16.60 -29.06 16.39
N SER A 26 15.65 -28.30 15.82
CA SER A 26 14.69 -28.79 14.85
C SER A 26 15.31 -28.96 13.46
N GLY A 27 15.01 -30.08 12.81
CA GLY A 27 15.43 -30.35 11.43
C GLY A 27 14.37 -31.10 10.65
N GLU A 28 14.53 -31.16 9.33
CA GLU A 28 13.65 -31.98 8.49
C GLU A 28 13.92 -33.46 8.73
N LEU A 29 12.87 -34.25 8.91
CA LEU A 29 12.98 -35.69 9.05
C LEU A 29 13.20 -36.37 7.70
N LEU A 30 14.26 -37.15 7.62
CA LEU A 30 14.51 -38.05 6.50
C LEU A 30 14.38 -39.50 6.99
N VAL A 31 13.65 -40.31 6.22
CA VAL A 31 13.35 -41.70 6.57
C VAL A 31 13.93 -42.64 5.52
N ALA A 32 14.57 -43.72 5.96
CA ALA A 32 15.05 -44.80 5.09
C ALA A 32 14.70 -46.16 5.70
N GLY A 33 14.32 -47.13 4.87
CA GLY A 33 13.99 -48.47 5.37
C GLY A 33 13.05 -49.23 4.43
N PRO A 34 12.71 -50.48 4.78
CA PRO A 34 11.88 -51.34 3.93
C PRO A 34 10.44 -50.83 3.75
N MET A 35 9.98 -49.91 4.60
CA MET A 35 8.65 -49.28 4.48
C MET A 35 8.61 -48.13 3.47
N VAL A 36 9.75 -47.66 2.98
CA VAL A 36 9.81 -46.53 2.06
C VAL A 36 9.51 -47.03 0.65
N SER A 37 8.57 -46.37 -0.04
CA SER A 37 8.24 -46.69 -1.44
C SER A 37 9.50 -46.62 -2.32
N PRO A 38 9.64 -47.50 -3.34
CA PRO A 38 10.75 -47.41 -4.29
C PRO A 38 10.77 -46.12 -5.11
N GLY A 39 9.65 -45.39 -5.17
CA GLY A 39 9.65 -44.03 -5.70
C GLY A 39 8.34 -43.54 -6.30
N TYR A 40 8.43 -42.37 -6.93
CA TYR A 40 7.38 -41.75 -7.74
C TYR A 40 7.79 -41.74 -9.23
N THR A 41 6.84 -41.83 -10.15
CA THR A 41 7.12 -41.86 -11.60
C THR A 41 7.75 -40.57 -12.13
N GLU A 42 7.33 -39.40 -11.65
CA GLU A 42 7.76 -38.10 -12.21
C GLU A 42 8.46 -37.17 -11.20
N ALA A 43 8.42 -37.48 -9.90
CA ALA A 43 8.92 -36.60 -8.83
C ALA A 43 9.99 -37.25 -7.95
N ASN A 44 10.59 -38.38 -8.38
CA ASN A 44 11.44 -39.17 -7.50
C ASN A 44 12.70 -38.43 -7.05
N ALA A 45 13.35 -37.70 -7.98
CA ALA A 45 14.62 -37.04 -7.71
C ALA A 45 14.53 -35.94 -6.65
N SER A 46 13.36 -35.30 -6.48
CA SER A 46 13.15 -34.28 -5.44
C SER A 46 12.61 -34.84 -4.13
N ALA A 47 12.10 -36.08 -4.15
CA ALA A 47 11.56 -36.78 -2.98
C ALA A 47 12.62 -37.56 -2.20
N PHE A 48 13.77 -37.88 -2.82
CA PHE A 48 14.82 -38.70 -2.22
C PHE A 48 16.18 -37.99 -2.22
N GLU A 49 16.85 -38.01 -1.07
CA GLU A 49 18.24 -37.61 -0.91
C GLU A 49 19.14 -38.86 -0.99
N ASP A 50 20.22 -38.76 -1.78
CA ASP A 50 21.17 -39.85 -2.05
C ASP A 50 20.52 -41.14 -2.60
N GLY A 51 19.27 -41.06 -3.10
CA GLY A 51 18.49 -42.21 -3.57
C GLY A 51 18.05 -43.19 -2.48
N ILE A 52 18.30 -42.89 -1.19
CA ILE A 52 18.04 -43.81 -0.07
C ILE A 52 17.10 -43.16 0.96
N TRP A 53 17.22 -41.86 1.16
CA TRP A 53 16.53 -41.14 2.22
C TRP A 53 15.32 -40.41 1.66
N TYR A 54 14.12 -40.78 2.08
CA TYR A 54 12.91 -40.07 1.73
C TYR A 54 12.80 -38.77 2.53
N CYS A 55 12.74 -37.64 1.82
CA CYS A 55 12.55 -36.30 2.37
C CYS A 55 11.08 -36.09 2.73
N THR A 56 10.75 -36.17 4.02
CA THR A 56 9.35 -36.06 4.48
C THR A 56 8.81 -34.63 4.40
N LYS A 57 9.69 -33.62 4.40
CA LYS A 57 9.36 -32.19 4.57
C LYS A 57 8.70 -31.87 5.91
N ASP A 58 8.75 -32.78 6.88
CA ASP A 58 8.28 -32.55 8.25
C ASP A 58 9.45 -32.11 9.13
N SER A 59 9.29 -30.98 9.82
CA SER A 59 10.25 -30.47 10.79
C SER A 59 9.98 -31.05 12.16
N LEU A 60 10.99 -31.70 12.74
CA LEU A 60 10.92 -32.39 14.02
C LEU A 60 12.07 -31.94 14.92
N GLU A 61 11.76 -31.80 16.20
CA GLU A 61 12.71 -31.49 17.26
C GLU A 61 12.94 -32.74 18.12
N PRO A 62 14.20 -33.12 18.40
CA PRO A 62 14.50 -34.23 19.29
C PRO A 62 14.04 -33.91 20.72
N CYS A 63 13.40 -34.86 21.38
CA CYS A 63 12.93 -34.71 22.76
C CYS A 63 13.10 -36.02 23.55
N PRO A 64 13.05 -36.00 24.89
CA PRO A 64 13.18 -37.21 25.68
C PRO A 64 12.13 -38.25 25.28
N GLY A 65 12.59 -39.38 24.73
CA GLY A 65 11.73 -40.49 24.32
C GLY A 65 11.22 -40.46 22.88
N GLY A 66 11.72 -39.55 22.03
CA GLY A 66 11.41 -39.54 20.60
C GLY A 66 11.59 -38.17 19.94
N TYR A 67 10.64 -37.80 19.08
CA TYR A 67 10.64 -36.54 18.36
C TYR A 67 9.32 -35.79 18.54
N ARG A 68 9.38 -34.47 18.61
CA ARG A 68 8.23 -33.57 18.63
C ARG A 68 8.05 -32.93 17.27
N PHE A 69 6.85 -33.02 16.70
CA PHE A 69 6.54 -32.36 15.45
C PHE A 69 6.44 -30.85 15.67
N VAL A 70 7.18 -30.08 14.88
CA VAL A 70 7.26 -28.61 14.95
C VAL A 70 6.42 -27.97 13.84
N GLY A 71 6.40 -28.55 12.65
CA GLY A 71 5.69 -28.00 11.49
C GLY A 71 6.22 -28.60 10.18
N ARG A 72 5.88 -27.99 9.04
CA ARG A 72 6.47 -28.37 7.74
C ARG A 72 7.70 -27.54 7.43
N ALA A 73 8.78 -28.21 7.04
CA ALA A 73 10.06 -27.60 6.68
C ALA A 73 9.96 -26.64 5.48
N ASP A 74 9.03 -26.87 4.55
CA ASP A 74 8.79 -26.03 3.38
C ASP A 74 7.77 -24.89 3.61
N ASP A 75 7.13 -24.85 4.77
CA ASP A 75 6.16 -23.80 5.13
C ASP A 75 6.71 -22.81 6.19
N LEU A 76 7.95 -23.00 6.68
CA LEU A 76 8.64 -22.05 7.55
C LEU A 76 9.26 -20.91 6.72
N ILE A 77 8.97 -19.65 7.10
CA ILE A 77 9.51 -18.47 6.42
C ILE A 77 10.12 -17.52 7.44
N LYS A 78 11.28 -16.97 7.07
CA LYS A 78 11.97 -15.93 7.85
C LYS A 78 11.34 -14.56 7.56
N VAL A 79 10.82 -13.92 8.61
CA VAL A 79 10.25 -12.57 8.57
C VAL A 79 10.96 -11.69 9.60
N GLY A 80 11.57 -10.59 9.16
CA GLY A 80 12.29 -9.69 10.07
C GLY A 80 13.41 -10.34 10.88
N GLY A 81 13.97 -11.46 10.42
CA GLY A 81 15.00 -12.22 11.13
C GLY A 81 14.49 -13.35 12.04
N VAL A 82 13.17 -13.47 12.22
CA VAL A 82 12.53 -14.51 13.05
C VAL A 82 11.88 -15.56 12.15
N TRP A 83 11.95 -16.82 12.56
CA TRP A 83 11.25 -17.93 11.92
C TRP A 83 9.80 -17.99 12.37
N VAL A 84 8.88 -17.90 11.42
CA VAL A 84 7.43 -17.93 11.67
C VAL A 84 6.84 -19.17 10.99
N ASP A 85 6.07 -19.95 11.75
CA ASP A 85 5.27 -21.04 11.20
C ASP A 85 4.00 -20.47 10.56
N MET A 86 3.84 -20.70 9.26
CA MET A 86 2.69 -20.21 8.52
C MET A 86 1.39 -20.90 8.92
N HIS A 87 1.45 -22.14 9.40
CA HIS A 87 0.25 -22.81 9.88
C HIS A 87 -0.30 -22.18 11.16
N GLU A 88 0.55 -21.65 12.03
CA GLU A 88 0.11 -20.92 13.21
C GLU A 88 -0.61 -19.64 12.82
N VAL A 89 -0.07 -18.89 11.86
CA VAL A 89 -0.71 -17.67 11.34
C VAL A 89 -2.02 -18.00 10.61
N GLU A 90 -2.05 -19.06 9.79
CA GLU A 90 -3.29 -19.57 9.17
C GLU A 90 -4.35 -19.92 10.23
N HIS A 91 -3.95 -20.60 11.30
CA HIS A 91 -4.84 -21.00 12.38
C HIS A 91 -5.39 -19.78 13.15
N GLN A 92 -4.54 -18.78 13.44
CA GLN A 92 -4.97 -17.53 14.06
C GLN A 92 -5.97 -16.77 13.20
N LEU A 93 -5.74 -16.73 11.88
CA LEU A 93 -6.69 -16.13 10.94
C LEU A 93 -8.00 -16.90 10.87
N ALA A 94 -7.94 -18.23 10.81
CA ALA A 94 -9.12 -19.09 10.77
C ALA A 94 -9.94 -19.07 12.07
N ALA A 95 -9.32 -18.73 13.19
CA ALA A 95 -10.00 -18.56 14.48
C ALA A 95 -10.80 -17.25 14.60
N MET A 96 -10.66 -16.32 13.66
CA MET A 96 -11.43 -15.08 13.64
C MET A 96 -12.85 -15.36 13.14
N ASP A 97 -13.88 -14.89 13.88
CA ASP A 97 -15.30 -15.14 13.55
C ASP A 97 -15.70 -14.73 12.12
N ASP A 98 -15.03 -13.73 11.58
CA ASP A 98 -15.33 -13.13 10.27
C ASP A 98 -14.68 -13.86 9.09
N VAL A 99 -13.73 -14.75 9.39
CA VAL A 99 -12.99 -15.54 8.41
C VAL A 99 -13.69 -16.89 8.24
N GLU A 100 -13.98 -17.24 6.99
CA GLU A 100 -14.51 -18.56 6.65
C GLU A 100 -13.35 -19.54 6.43
N GLU A 101 -12.35 -19.12 5.66
CA GLU A 101 -11.19 -19.93 5.35
C GLU A 101 -9.99 -19.01 5.12
N ALA A 102 -8.80 -19.44 5.57
CA ALA A 102 -7.56 -18.71 5.36
C ALA A 102 -6.44 -19.68 4.97
N THR A 103 -5.60 -19.26 4.03
CA THR A 103 -4.37 -19.98 3.68
C THR A 103 -3.26 -19.02 3.33
N ILE A 104 -2.02 -19.42 3.60
CA ILE A 104 -0.82 -18.68 3.30
C ILE A 104 0.00 -19.46 2.27
N CYS A 105 0.42 -18.77 1.21
CA CYS A 105 1.32 -19.31 0.21
C CYS A 105 2.49 -18.34 0.02
N GLY A 106 3.69 -18.76 0.44
CA GLY A 106 4.86 -17.88 0.42
C GLY A 106 4.63 -16.65 1.31
N ARG A 107 4.79 -15.45 0.75
CA ARG A 107 4.56 -14.17 1.45
C ARG A 107 3.18 -13.56 1.19
N SER A 108 2.20 -14.40 0.85
CA SER A 108 0.85 -13.98 0.48
C SER A 108 -0.19 -14.74 1.28
N ALA A 109 -1.08 -14.01 1.94
CA ALA A 109 -2.21 -14.54 2.68
C ALA A 109 -3.49 -14.38 1.87
N TYR A 110 -4.24 -15.47 1.72
CA TYR A 110 -5.53 -15.53 1.03
C TYR A 110 -6.61 -15.80 2.06
N VAL A 111 -7.59 -14.91 2.14
CA VAL A 111 -8.65 -14.95 3.14
C VAL A 111 -10.01 -14.91 2.46
N VAL A 112 -10.87 -15.85 2.81
CA VAL A 112 -12.29 -15.88 2.47
C VAL A 112 -13.05 -15.32 3.66
N LEU A 113 -13.82 -14.25 3.43
CA LEU A 113 -14.61 -13.60 4.46
C LEU A 113 -16.06 -14.03 4.37
N ARG A 114 -16.67 -14.30 5.52
CA ARG A 114 -18.12 -14.58 5.60
C ARG A 114 -18.95 -13.36 5.21
N ALA A 115 -18.47 -12.17 5.56
CA ALA A 115 -19.10 -10.91 5.21
C ALA A 115 -18.09 -9.76 5.19
N ILE A 116 -18.26 -8.84 4.23
CA ILE A 116 -17.41 -7.66 4.06
C ILE A 116 -18.00 -6.51 4.88
N HIS A 117 -17.27 -6.07 5.92
CA HIS A 117 -17.62 -4.89 6.71
C HIS A 117 -16.40 -4.01 6.96
N ASP A 118 -16.65 -2.70 7.16
CA ASP A 118 -15.61 -1.72 7.43
C ASP A 118 -14.83 -2.04 8.72
N GLY A 119 -13.50 -1.87 8.68
CA GLY A 119 -12.61 -2.09 9.83
C GLY A 119 -12.10 -3.53 10.03
N ARG A 120 -12.67 -4.53 9.34
CA ARG A 120 -12.21 -5.94 9.46
C ARG A 120 -10.86 -6.20 8.82
N ILE A 121 -10.61 -5.53 7.69
CA ILE A 121 -9.36 -5.65 6.94
C ILE A 121 -8.16 -5.22 7.79
N SER A 122 -8.31 -4.17 8.62
CA SER A 122 -7.25 -3.74 9.53
C SER A 122 -6.95 -4.76 10.63
N THR A 123 -7.97 -5.45 11.16
CA THR A 123 -7.77 -6.48 12.18
C THR A 123 -7.02 -7.68 11.61
N ILE A 124 -7.44 -8.17 10.44
CA ILE A 124 -6.77 -9.26 9.72
C ILE A 124 -5.33 -8.86 9.37
N ARG A 125 -5.14 -7.61 8.94
CA ARG A 125 -3.81 -7.08 8.63
C ARG A 125 -2.89 -7.01 9.85
N GLY A 126 -3.44 -6.79 11.05
CA GLY A 126 -2.67 -6.73 12.30
C GLY A 126 -2.13 -8.09 12.75
N VAL A 127 -2.78 -9.19 12.35
CA VAL A 127 -2.31 -10.57 12.61
C VAL A 127 -1.18 -10.96 11.65
N LEU A 128 -1.23 -10.44 10.42
CA LEU A 128 -0.24 -10.75 9.39
C LEU A 128 1.08 -10.02 9.62
N PRO A 129 2.23 -10.64 9.31
CA PRO A 129 3.50 -9.95 9.33
C PRO A 129 3.54 -8.79 8.31
N SER A 130 4.34 -7.76 8.60
CA SER A 130 4.40 -6.51 7.81
C SER A 130 4.63 -6.73 6.31
N ASP A 131 5.46 -7.71 5.98
CA ASP A 131 5.97 -7.96 4.62
C ASP A 131 5.01 -8.81 3.77
N PHE A 132 3.90 -9.28 4.36
CA PHE A 132 2.96 -10.16 3.68
C PHE A 132 1.99 -9.36 2.82
N SER A 133 1.52 -9.93 1.73
CA SER A 133 0.38 -9.39 0.96
C SER A 133 -0.91 -10.04 1.43
N LEU A 134 -1.98 -9.25 1.59
CA LEU A 134 -3.31 -9.75 1.95
C LEU A 134 -4.22 -9.72 0.71
N PHE A 135 -4.77 -10.87 0.35
CA PHE A 135 -5.72 -11.05 -0.73
C PHE A 135 -7.05 -11.54 -0.15
N ILE A 136 -8.12 -10.82 -0.45
CA ILE A 136 -9.49 -11.25 -0.13
C ILE A 136 -10.03 -11.93 -1.38
N VAL A 137 -10.37 -13.21 -1.25
CA VAL A 137 -10.84 -14.04 -2.36
C VAL A 137 -12.23 -14.59 -2.07
N PRO A 138 -13.09 -14.76 -3.09
CA PRO A 138 -14.44 -15.28 -2.90
C PRO A 138 -14.46 -16.75 -2.45
N ALA A 139 -13.45 -17.53 -2.86
CA ALA A 139 -13.25 -18.91 -2.44
C ALA A 139 -11.79 -19.31 -2.66
N LEU A 140 -11.27 -20.25 -1.87
CA LEU A 140 -9.97 -20.86 -2.13
C LEU A 140 -10.06 -21.87 -3.28
N PRO A 141 -9.16 -21.81 -4.27
CA PRO A 141 -9.14 -22.80 -5.35
C PRO A 141 -8.74 -24.17 -4.81
N ARG A 142 -9.41 -25.22 -5.30
CA ARG A 142 -9.19 -26.60 -4.85
C ARG A 142 -8.85 -27.49 -6.04
N ARG A 143 -7.97 -28.48 -5.84
CA ARG A 143 -7.68 -29.48 -6.87
C ARG A 143 -8.85 -30.44 -7.06
N ALA A 144 -9.17 -30.72 -8.31
CA ALA A 144 -10.14 -31.74 -8.69
C ALA A 144 -9.73 -33.10 -8.10
N GLY A 145 -10.66 -33.79 -7.44
CA GLY A 145 -10.48 -35.12 -6.85
C GLY A 145 -9.99 -35.14 -5.39
N THR A 146 -9.04 -34.30 -4.98
CA THR A 146 -8.50 -34.31 -3.60
C THR A 146 -9.18 -33.34 -2.64
N GLY A 147 -9.85 -32.31 -3.17
CA GLY A 147 -10.49 -31.26 -2.35
C GLY A 147 -9.53 -30.37 -1.57
N LYS A 148 -8.21 -30.59 -1.69
CA LYS A 148 -7.17 -29.78 -1.06
C LYS A 148 -7.00 -28.45 -1.81
N VAL A 149 -6.63 -27.41 -1.06
CA VAL A 149 -6.31 -26.09 -1.61
C VAL A 149 -5.18 -26.21 -2.63
N ASP A 150 -5.39 -25.61 -3.81
CA ASP A 150 -4.40 -25.61 -4.87
C ASP A 150 -3.42 -24.44 -4.73
N ARG A 151 -2.32 -24.69 -4.03
CA ARG A 151 -1.25 -23.71 -3.82
C ARG A 151 -0.58 -23.24 -5.11
N GLN A 152 -0.63 -24.02 -6.20
CA GLN A 152 -0.05 -23.60 -7.47
C GLN A 152 -0.90 -22.50 -8.12
N LEU A 153 -2.21 -22.71 -8.19
CA LEU A 153 -3.14 -21.70 -8.71
C LEU A 153 -3.11 -20.42 -7.87
N LEU A 154 -2.95 -20.54 -6.54
CA LEU A 154 -2.77 -19.37 -5.68
C LEU A 154 -1.49 -18.58 -6.00
N ARG A 155 -0.39 -19.24 -6.38
CA ARG A 155 0.82 -18.53 -6.81
C ARG A 155 0.60 -17.80 -8.13
N GLU A 156 -0.06 -18.44 -9.09
CA GLU A 156 -0.41 -17.82 -10.37
C GLU A 156 -1.33 -16.60 -10.17
N LEU A 157 -2.33 -16.70 -9.28
CA LEU A 157 -3.17 -15.58 -8.88
C LEU A 157 -2.36 -14.45 -8.23
N CYS A 158 -1.38 -14.79 -7.39
CA CYS A 158 -0.46 -13.80 -6.82
C CYS A 158 0.33 -13.06 -7.90
N GLU A 159 0.79 -13.76 -8.93
CA GLU A 159 1.56 -13.18 -10.02
C GLU A 159 0.70 -12.30 -10.92
N CYS A 160 -0.55 -12.70 -11.18
CA CYS A 160 -1.49 -11.92 -11.97
C CYS A 160 -2.01 -10.66 -11.25
N VAL A 161 -2.29 -10.76 -9.94
CA VAL A 161 -2.98 -9.70 -9.15
C VAL A 161 -2.00 -8.90 -8.29
N GLY A 162 -0.89 -9.49 -7.86
CA GLY A 162 0.03 -8.89 -6.90
C GLY A 162 0.79 -7.69 -7.45
N ARG A 163 1.24 -6.82 -6.54
CA ARG A 163 2.32 -5.87 -6.78
C ARG A 163 3.58 -6.67 -7.10
N THR A 164 3.83 -6.95 -8.38
CA THR A 164 5.17 -7.37 -8.78
C THR A 164 6.15 -6.24 -8.44
N PRO A 165 7.39 -6.54 -8.03
CA PRO A 165 8.40 -5.51 -7.77
C PRO A 165 8.58 -4.56 -8.97
N GLU A 166 8.39 -5.07 -10.19
CA GLU A 166 8.37 -4.28 -11.43
C GLU A 166 7.19 -3.31 -11.52
N ARG A 167 5.98 -3.74 -11.15
CA ARG A 167 4.78 -2.88 -11.15
C ARG A 167 4.87 -1.82 -10.06
N ALA A 168 5.38 -2.17 -8.88
CA ALA A 168 5.64 -1.21 -7.80
C ALA A 168 6.69 -0.16 -8.22
N LYS A 169 7.76 -0.58 -8.90
CA LYS A 169 8.76 0.34 -9.47
C LYS A 169 8.14 1.27 -10.52
N LYS A 170 7.31 0.73 -11.42
CA LYS A 170 6.61 1.52 -12.44
C LYS A 170 5.63 2.53 -11.83
N GLU A 171 4.90 2.16 -10.79
CA GLU A 171 4.05 3.08 -10.01
C GLU A 171 4.89 4.17 -9.34
N ALA A 172 6.04 3.83 -8.74
CA ALA A 172 6.95 4.79 -8.14
C ALA A 172 7.54 5.77 -9.18
N ASP A 173 7.94 5.28 -10.36
CA ASP A 173 8.45 6.10 -11.44
C ASP A 173 7.36 7.06 -11.98
N LEU A 174 6.11 6.58 -12.09
CA LEU A 174 4.97 7.42 -12.47
C LEU A 174 4.72 8.51 -11.42
N LEU A 175 4.66 8.16 -10.13
CA LEU A 175 4.49 9.12 -9.04
C LEU A 175 5.64 10.14 -8.99
N ALA A 176 6.87 9.70 -9.20
CA ALA A 176 8.04 10.58 -9.27
C ALA A 176 7.94 11.55 -10.45
N SER A 177 7.47 11.08 -11.61
CA SER A 177 7.24 11.93 -12.78
C SER A 177 6.12 12.96 -12.56
N GLU A 178 5.02 12.56 -11.92
CA GLU A 178 3.94 13.47 -11.55
C GLU A 178 4.43 14.54 -10.55
N LEU A 179 5.21 14.13 -9.55
CA LEU A 179 5.80 15.05 -8.59
C LEU A 179 6.77 16.03 -9.26
N GLN A 180 7.62 15.57 -10.19
CA GLN A 180 8.50 16.46 -10.95
C GLN A 180 7.72 17.47 -11.80
N VAL A 181 6.61 17.04 -12.42
CA VAL A 181 5.73 17.97 -13.14
C VAL A 181 5.16 19.01 -12.17
N LEU A 182 4.63 18.62 -11.02
CA LEU A 182 4.10 19.55 -10.03
C LEU A 182 5.18 20.54 -9.53
N LEU A 183 6.38 20.05 -9.24
CA LEU A 183 7.52 20.89 -8.83
C LEU A 183 7.99 21.83 -9.93
N SER A 184 7.93 21.42 -11.21
CA SER A 184 8.29 22.29 -12.33
C SER A 184 7.35 23.50 -12.44
N TRP A 185 6.08 23.33 -12.07
CA TRP A 185 5.09 24.39 -12.04
C TRP A 185 5.16 25.25 -10.77
N TYR A 186 5.78 24.77 -9.68
CA TYR A 186 5.83 25.51 -8.41
C TYR A 186 6.45 26.91 -8.55
N ARG A 187 7.65 27.00 -9.13
CA ARG A 187 8.35 28.29 -9.33
C ARG A 187 7.57 29.28 -10.20
N PRO A 188 7.11 28.92 -11.43
CA PRO A 188 6.33 29.84 -12.23
C PRO A 188 4.99 30.21 -11.57
N THR A 189 4.35 29.29 -10.84
CA THR A 189 3.13 29.58 -10.08
C THR A 189 3.36 30.63 -9.00
N MET A 190 4.43 30.48 -8.21
CA MET A 190 4.77 31.45 -7.17
C MET A 190 5.14 32.83 -7.76
N CYS A 191 5.87 32.87 -8.88
CA CYS A 191 6.18 34.12 -9.56
C CYS A 191 4.92 34.82 -10.13
N LEU A 192 3.99 34.05 -10.71
CA LEU A 192 2.73 34.59 -11.24
C LEU A 192 1.81 35.09 -10.12
N LEU A 193 1.66 34.32 -9.04
CA LEU A 193 0.88 34.74 -7.87
C LEU A 193 1.47 35.98 -7.19
N GLY A 194 2.79 36.02 -7.02
CA GLY A 194 3.49 37.16 -6.44
C GLY A 194 3.35 38.43 -7.28
N SER A 195 3.59 38.34 -8.59
CA SER A 195 3.45 39.48 -9.50
C SER A 195 1.99 39.97 -9.59
N ALA A 196 1.02 39.06 -9.66
CA ALA A 196 -0.40 39.40 -9.64
C ALA A 196 -0.81 40.10 -8.35
N SER A 197 -0.29 39.66 -7.20
CA SER A 197 -0.59 40.25 -5.89
C SER A 197 -0.02 41.67 -5.78
N LEU A 198 1.18 41.92 -6.32
CA LEU A 198 1.77 43.26 -6.39
C LEU A 198 0.96 44.20 -7.30
N VAL A 199 0.56 43.74 -8.49
CA VAL A 199 -0.21 44.54 -9.45
C VAL A 199 -1.58 44.89 -8.89
N HIS A 200 -2.33 43.92 -8.36
CA HIS A 200 -3.66 44.19 -7.78
C HIS A 200 -3.58 44.95 -6.46
N GLY A 201 -2.52 44.73 -5.67
CA GLY A 201 -2.20 45.55 -4.51
C GLY A 201 -1.99 47.02 -4.88
N ALA A 202 -1.22 47.30 -5.94
CA ALA A 202 -0.98 48.64 -6.45
C ALA A 202 -2.24 49.28 -7.03
N ILE A 203 -3.04 48.55 -7.81
CA ILE A 203 -4.32 49.05 -8.35
C ILE A 203 -5.28 49.41 -7.19
N ALA A 204 -5.46 48.51 -6.23
CA ALA A 204 -6.31 48.77 -5.06
C ALA A 204 -5.80 49.94 -4.21
N TRP A 205 -4.48 50.11 -4.12
CA TRP A 205 -3.84 51.25 -3.47
C TRP A 205 -4.14 52.57 -4.20
N SER A 206 -4.10 52.58 -5.53
CA SER A 206 -4.42 53.76 -6.35
C SER A 206 -5.89 54.22 -6.21
N PHE A 207 -6.81 53.31 -5.87
CA PHE A 207 -8.20 53.65 -5.59
C PHE A 207 -8.42 54.18 -4.16
N TRP A 208 -7.46 53.99 -3.26
CA TRP A 208 -7.51 54.53 -1.91
C TRP A 208 -6.82 55.89 -1.89
N SER A 209 -7.61 56.98 -1.91
CA SER A 209 -7.10 58.32 -1.66
C SER A 209 -6.53 58.38 -0.25
N LEU A 210 -5.20 58.35 -0.10
CA LEU A 210 -4.56 58.62 1.18
C LEU A 210 -4.91 60.04 1.61
N PRO A 211 -5.36 60.26 2.86
CA PRO A 211 -5.47 61.61 3.41
C PRO A 211 -4.10 62.32 3.30
N ASP A 212 -4.09 63.62 3.04
CA ASP A 212 -2.86 64.42 2.86
C ASP A 212 -1.90 64.38 4.08
N SER A 213 -2.32 63.80 5.21
CA SER A 213 -1.62 63.75 6.49
C SER A 213 -1.00 62.39 6.85
N VAL A 214 -0.86 61.44 5.93
CA VAL A 214 -0.28 60.13 6.26
C VAL A 214 1.25 60.18 6.22
N ASP A 215 1.89 59.88 7.35
CA ASP A 215 3.35 59.76 7.44
C ASP A 215 3.87 58.74 6.43
N MET A 216 4.85 59.17 5.63
CA MET A 216 5.48 58.36 4.58
C MET A 216 6.04 57.02 5.11
N VAL A 217 6.34 56.95 6.41
CA VAL A 217 6.82 55.76 7.12
C VAL A 217 5.78 54.64 7.19
N LEU A 218 4.48 54.95 7.21
CA LEU A 218 3.39 53.97 7.32
C LEU A 218 2.91 53.43 5.96
N VAL A 219 3.29 54.08 4.86
CA VAL A 219 2.89 53.71 3.50
C VAL A 219 3.42 52.33 3.11
N ALA A 220 4.71 52.08 3.34
CA ALA A 220 5.35 50.81 3.00
C ALA A 220 4.77 49.59 3.76
N PRO A 221 4.62 49.61 5.09
CA PRO A 221 4.03 48.48 5.81
C PRO A 221 2.56 48.26 5.46
N ALA A 222 1.76 49.31 5.26
CA ALA A 222 0.36 49.17 4.84
C ALA A 222 0.24 48.55 3.42
N PHE A 223 1.11 48.94 2.49
CA PHE A 223 1.18 48.32 1.16
C PHE A 223 1.57 46.85 1.24
N LEU A 224 2.55 46.50 2.09
CA LEU A 224 2.97 45.13 2.31
C LEU A 224 1.83 44.26 2.88
N VAL A 225 1.09 44.77 3.88
CA VAL A 225 -0.09 44.09 4.44
C VAL A 225 -1.13 43.85 3.36
N ARG A 226 -1.36 44.82 2.46
CA ARG A 226 -2.29 44.65 1.34
C ARG A 226 -1.83 43.57 0.35
N CYS A 227 -0.55 43.54 0.00
CA CYS A 227 0.02 42.52 -0.88
C CYS A 227 -0.05 41.12 -0.25
N LEU A 228 0.19 41.00 1.07
CA LEU A 228 0.04 39.74 1.79
C LEU A 228 -1.42 39.28 1.84
N PHE A 229 -2.36 40.20 2.04
CA PHE A 229 -3.79 39.89 1.97
C PHE A 229 -4.15 39.37 0.57
N GLU A 230 -3.69 40.04 -0.49
CA GLU A 230 -3.88 39.62 -1.89
C GLU A 230 -3.33 38.21 -2.15
N LEU A 231 -2.13 37.93 -1.64
CA LEU A 231 -1.50 36.62 -1.80
C LEU A 231 -2.28 35.51 -1.05
N LEU A 232 -2.72 35.80 0.19
CA LEU A 232 -3.40 34.84 1.05
C LEU A 232 -4.71 34.35 0.44
N TRP A 233 -5.57 35.27 -0.01
CA TRP A 233 -6.85 34.86 -0.57
C TRP A 233 -6.72 34.15 -1.93
N ARG A 234 -5.70 34.50 -2.73
CA ARG A 234 -5.40 33.80 -3.99
C ARG A 234 -4.91 32.38 -3.77
N ALA A 235 -4.09 32.15 -2.73
CA ALA A 235 -3.67 30.81 -2.35
C ALA A 235 -4.87 29.93 -1.95
N ILE A 236 -5.81 30.51 -1.17
CA ILE A 236 -7.05 29.81 -0.79
C ILE A 236 -7.87 29.45 -2.03
N ILE A 237 -8.07 30.37 -2.97
CA ILE A 237 -8.81 30.10 -4.21
C ILE A 237 -8.13 29.04 -5.06
N LEU A 238 -6.82 29.13 -5.22
CA LEU A 238 -6.06 28.16 -6.00
C LEU A 238 -6.26 26.76 -5.42
N SER A 239 -6.25 26.60 -4.09
CA SER A 239 -6.50 25.31 -3.44
C SER A 239 -7.87 24.71 -3.79
N TYR A 240 -8.92 25.55 -3.88
CA TYR A 240 -10.26 25.10 -4.25
C TYR A 240 -10.43 24.88 -5.76
N LEU A 241 -9.74 25.65 -6.60
CA LEU A 241 -9.71 25.41 -8.04
C LEU A 241 -9.00 24.09 -8.35
N VAL A 242 -7.89 23.80 -7.66
CA VAL A 242 -7.19 22.50 -7.76
C VAL A 242 -8.06 21.37 -7.22
N LEU A 243 -8.77 21.57 -6.11
CA LEU A 243 -9.75 20.57 -5.64
C LEU A 243 -10.79 20.28 -6.72
N PHE A 244 -11.30 21.31 -7.40
CA PHE A 244 -12.31 21.13 -8.44
C PHE A 244 -11.79 20.31 -9.62
N THR A 245 -10.51 20.47 -10.01
CA THR A 245 -9.95 19.70 -11.14
C THR A 245 -9.96 18.18 -10.88
N TRP A 246 -9.87 17.76 -9.63
CA TRP A 246 -9.90 16.35 -9.23
C TRP A 246 -11.27 15.70 -9.41
N TYR A 247 -12.35 16.49 -9.50
CA TYR A 247 -13.72 16.01 -9.66
C TYR A 247 -14.30 16.25 -11.05
N LEU A 248 -13.49 16.72 -11.99
CA LEU A 248 -13.93 16.85 -13.37
C LEU A 248 -14.17 15.44 -13.96
N PRO A 249 -15.25 15.26 -14.76
CA PRO A 249 -15.46 14.02 -15.48
C PRO A 249 -14.22 13.64 -16.31
N GLY A 250 -13.88 12.35 -16.37
CA GLY A 250 -12.64 11.88 -17.00
C GLY A 250 -12.46 12.36 -18.45
N TRP A 251 -13.55 12.50 -19.21
CA TRP A 251 -13.52 13.03 -20.58
C TRP A 251 -13.16 14.53 -20.65
N VAL A 252 -13.56 15.33 -19.65
CA VAL A 252 -13.17 16.75 -19.54
C VAL A 252 -11.71 16.82 -19.13
N SER A 253 -11.33 16.06 -18.11
CA SER A 253 -9.96 16.04 -17.61
C SER A 253 -8.97 15.70 -18.73
N TYR A 254 -9.25 14.64 -19.50
CA TYR A 254 -8.44 14.22 -20.65
C TYR A 254 -8.30 15.29 -21.74
N ARG A 255 -9.38 16.00 -22.08
CA ARG A 255 -9.32 17.09 -23.08
C ARG A 255 -8.51 18.27 -22.59
N VAL A 256 -8.71 18.69 -21.35
CA VAL A 256 -8.06 19.88 -20.79
C VAL A 256 -6.59 19.59 -20.46
N GLN A 257 -6.22 18.34 -20.16
CA GLN A 257 -4.82 17.96 -19.98
C GLN A 257 -3.99 18.08 -21.27
N LYS A 258 -4.63 17.98 -22.45
CA LYS A 258 -4.00 18.26 -23.75
C LYS A 258 -3.95 19.74 -24.12
N PHE A 259 -4.56 20.61 -23.32
CA PHE A 259 -4.47 22.06 -23.51
C PHE A 259 -3.05 22.54 -23.15
N PRO A 260 -2.48 23.55 -23.85
CA PRO A 260 -1.08 23.96 -23.69
C PRO A 260 -0.66 24.33 -22.25
N TRP A 261 -1.59 24.68 -21.38
CA TRP A 261 -1.33 25.01 -19.96
C TRP A 261 -1.84 23.94 -18.98
N GLY A 262 -2.50 22.89 -19.46
CA GLY A 262 -3.11 21.85 -18.63
C GLY A 262 -4.19 22.38 -17.66
N LEU A 263 -4.71 21.47 -16.82
CA LEU A 263 -5.71 21.79 -15.80
C LEU A 263 -5.18 22.72 -14.70
N HIS A 264 -3.96 22.45 -14.23
CA HIS A 264 -3.34 23.22 -13.17
C HIS A 264 -2.97 24.64 -13.64
N GLY A 265 -2.47 24.80 -14.86
CA GLY A 265 -2.18 26.12 -15.42
C GLY A 265 -3.44 26.98 -15.59
N LEU A 266 -4.58 26.39 -15.93
CA LEU A 266 -5.86 27.11 -15.97
C LEU A 266 -6.33 27.54 -14.58
N ALA A 267 -6.15 26.69 -13.56
CA ALA A 267 -6.47 27.05 -12.17
C ALA A 267 -5.58 28.22 -11.69
N ILE A 268 -4.28 28.20 -12.02
CA ILE A 268 -3.33 29.27 -11.71
C ILE A 268 -3.74 30.56 -12.43
N PHE A 269 -4.02 30.49 -13.73
CA PHE A 269 -4.46 31.63 -14.53
C PHE A 269 -5.74 32.25 -13.97
N ALA A 270 -6.75 31.44 -13.67
CA ALA A 270 -8.00 31.90 -13.06
C ALA A 270 -7.75 32.56 -11.70
N SER A 271 -6.86 32.02 -10.86
CA SER A 271 -6.49 32.64 -9.57
C SER A 271 -5.74 33.97 -9.71
N VAL A 272 -5.06 34.19 -10.84
CA VAL A 272 -4.26 35.40 -11.13
C VAL A 272 -5.11 36.52 -11.73
N VAL A 273 -5.99 36.17 -12.68
CA VAL A 273 -6.76 37.16 -13.45
C VAL A 273 -7.92 37.76 -12.66
N VAL A 274 -8.50 36.98 -11.74
CA VAL A 274 -9.69 37.40 -11.00
C VAL A 274 -9.33 38.51 -9.98
N PRO A 275 -9.99 39.68 -10.03
CA PRO A 275 -9.66 40.79 -9.13
C PRO A 275 -10.49 40.74 -7.84
N GLY A 276 -9.81 40.57 -6.71
CA GLY A 276 -10.41 40.65 -5.38
C GLY A 276 -11.10 39.38 -4.88
N LEU A 277 -11.34 39.35 -3.57
CA LEU A 277 -11.84 38.15 -2.86
C LEU A 277 -13.23 37.69 -3.36
N ALA A 278 -14.16 38.62 -3.61
CA ALA A 278 -15.55 38.27 -3.93
C ALA A 278 -15.69 37.55 -5.27
N SER A 279 -15.09 38.08 -6.33
CA SER A 279 -15.04 37.46 -7.65
C SER A 279 -14.25 36.14 -7.60
N GLY A 280 -13.21 36.10 -6.75
CA GLY A 280 -12.43 34.93 -6.48
C GLY A 280 -13.21 33.77 -5.85
N LEU A 281 -14.06 34.06 -4.86
CA LEU A 281 -14.97 33.09 -4.25
C LEU A 281 -16.00 32.56 -5.25
N VAL A 282 -16.49 33.41 -6.17
CA VAL A 282 -17.38 32.97 -7.26
C VAL A 282 -16.66 31.99 -8.19
N ALA A 283 -15.43 32.29 -8.60
CA ALA A 283 -14.62 31.40 -9.43
C ALA A 283 -14.30 30.06 -8.73
N ALA A 284 -14.04 30.09 -7.42
CA ALA A 284 -13.77 28.90 -6.61
C ALA A 284 -15.02 28.14 -6.15
N SER A 285 -16.23 28.67 -6.40
CA SER A 285 -17.48 28.11 -5.89
C SER A 285 -17.70 26.61 -6.19
N PRO A 286 -17.33 26.07 -7.36
CA PRO A 286 -17.49 24.64 -7.62
C PRO A 286 -16.63 23.77 -6.68
N GLY A 287 -15.39 24.18 -6.43
CA GLY A 287 -14.48 23.51 -5.50
C GLY A 287 -14.94 23.62 -4.05
N ILE A 288 -15.44 24.80 -3.66
CA ILE A 288 -16.01 25.03 -2.32
C ILE A 288 -17.20 24.10 -2.06
N VAL A 289 -18.11 23.95 -3.03
CA VAL A 289 -19.25 23.03 -2.93
C VAL A 289 -18.77 21.58 -2.78
N CYS A 290 -17.74 21.16 -3.52
CA CYS A 290 -17.13 19.85 -3.36
C CYS A 290 -16.53 19.64 -1.95
N ALA A 291 -15.84 20.65 -1.40
CA ALA A 291 -15.27 20.59 -0.06
C ALA A 291 -16.36 20.50 1.04
N LEU A 292 -17.45 21.26 0.89
CA LEU A 292 -18.58 21.27 1.81
C LEU A 292 -19.31 19.92 1.84
N ARG A 293 -19.56 19.31 0.68
CA ARG A 293 -20.15 17.96 0.58
C ARG A 293 -19.35 16.89 1.33
N ARG A 294 -18.03 17.11 1.50
CA ARG A 294 -17.12 16.19 2.18
C ARG A 294 -16.78 16.58 3.62
N LYS A 295 -17.41 17.63 4.18
CA LYS A 295 -17.11 18.16 5.52
C LYS A 295 -15.63 18.58 5.71
N ARG A 296 -14.96 19.03 4.64
CA ARG A 296 -13.52 19.38 4.64
C ARG A 296 -13.22 20.84 4.31
N PHE A 297 -14.23 21.73 4.36
CA PHE A 297 -14.12 23.13 3.94
C PHE A 297 -12.85 23.83 4.46
N LEU A 298 -12.68 24.00 5.77
CA LEU A 298 -11.51 24.71 6.32
C LEU A 298 -10.22 23.88 6.35
N SER A 299 -10.31 22.56 6.29
CA SER A 299 -9.13 21.68 6.35
C SER A 299 -8.37 21.60 5.03
N TRP A 300 -9.06 21.86 3.91
CA TRP A 300 -8.48 21.62 2.58
C TRP A 300 -7.32 22.57 2.22
N PRO A 301 -7.45 23.89 2.41
CA PRO A 301 -6.36 24.83 2.10
C PRO A 301 -5.13 24.68 3.00
N LEU A 302 -5.25 23.97 4.13
CA LEU A 302 -4.15 23.71 5.07
C LEU A 302 -3.38 22.43 4.72
N VAL A 303 -3.93 21.58 3.84
CA VAL A 303 -3.38 20.26 3.49
C VAL A 303 -2.76 20.26 2.10
N CYS A 304 -3.21 21.15 1.20
CA CYS A 304 -2.64 21.38 -0.12
C CYS A 304 -1.47 22.36 -0.08
#